data_AF-A0A1I1M5P4-F1
#
_entry.id   AF-A0A1I1M5P4-F1
#
_cell.length_a   1.000
_cell.length_b   1.000
_cell.length_c   1.000
_cell.angle_alpha   90.00
_cell.angle_beta   90.00
_cell.angle_gamma   90.00
#
_symmetry.space_group_name_H-M   'P 1'
#
loop_
_entity.id
_entity.type
_entity.pdbx_description
1 polymer ?
#
loop_
_entity_poly.entity_id
_entity_poly.type
_entity_poly.pdbx_seq_one_letter_code
_entity_poly.pdbx_strand_id
1 'polypeptide(L)' 'DAIAQSEGYAVSQQKRKLIEQGFGWAKTVGRMRQVMVRGLERVDQMFVLTMAAYNLTRMRTLGQIRLQAQ' A
#
# COMPACT_ATOMS: atom_id res chain seq x y z
N ASP A 1 -25.42 -3.21 13.90
CA ASP A 1 -24.38 -2.68 12.98
C ASP A 1 -24.86 -2.56 11.54
N ALA A 2 -25.68 -1.55 11.23
CA ALA A 2 -26.19 -1.32 9.87
C ALA A 2 -25.08 -1.15 8.81
N ILE A 3 -23.92 -0.62 9.21
CA ILE A 3 -22.75 -0.44 8.34
C ILE A 3 -22.14 -1.79 7.94
N ALA A 4 -21.98 -2.72 8.88
CA ALA A 4 -21.35 -4.02 8.63
C ALA A 4 -22.19 -4.93 7.71
N GLN A 5 -23.50 -4.66 7.62
CA GLN A 5 -24.44 -5.37 6.75
C GLN A 5 -24.56 -4.74 5.36
N SER A 6 -23.93 -3.58 5.13
CA SER A 6 -23.97 -2.93 3.83
C SER A 6 -23.12 -3.67 2.80
N GLU A 7 -23.59 -3.70 1.55
CA GLU A 7 -22.83 -4.24 0.42
C GLU A 7 -21.48 -3.52 0.25
N GLY A 8 -21.46 -2.20 0.48
CA GLY A 8 -20.24 -1.40 0.44
C GLY A 8 -19.19 -1.84 1.46
N TYR A 9 -19.61 -2.27 2.65
CA TYR A 9 -18.70 -2.82 3.64
C TYR A 9 -18.12 -4.17 3.20
N ALA A 10 -18.94 -5.06 2.63
CA ALA A 10 -18.46 -6.34 2.11
C ALA A 10 -17.39 -6.16 1.01
N VAL A 11 -17.62 -5.24 0.07
CA VAL A 11 -16.64 -4.91 -0.99
C VAL A 11 -15.36 -4.31 -0.39
N SER A 12 -15.49 -3.41 0.59
CA SER A 12 -14.34 -2.81 1.27
C SER A 12 -13.47 -3.87 1.96
N GLN A 13 -14.09 -4.82 2.66
CA GLN A 13 -13.38 -5.92 3.33
C GLN A 13 -12.58 -6.79 2.35
N GLN A 14 -13.12 -7.06 1.17
CA GLN A 14 -12.40 -7.80 0.12
C GLN A 14 -11.18 -7.01 -0.38
N LYS A 15 -11.33 -5.70 -0.60
CA LYS A 15 -10.27 -4.83 -1.14
C LYS A 15 -9.22 -4.42 -0.10
N ARG A 16 -9.52 -4.48 1.20
CA ARG A 16 -8.62 -4.08 2.30
C ARG A 16 -7.25 -4.76 2.23
N LYS A 17 -7.20 -6.01 1.78
CA LYS A 17 -5.95 -6.78 1.56
C LYS A 17 -4.99 -6.09 0.60
N LEU A 18 -5.49 -5.28 -0.34
CA LEU A 18 -4.65 -4.57 -1.31
C LEU A 18 -3.85 -3.45 -0.63
N ILE A 19 -4.48 -2.67 0.26
CA ILE A 19 -3.79 -1.59 0.97
C ILE A 19 -2.89 -2.14 2.08
N GLU A 20 -3.29 -3.24 2.73
CA GLU A 20 -2.49 -3.89 3.78
C GLU A 20 -1.16 -4.43 3.25
N GLN A 21 -1.11 -4.89 1.99
CA GLN A 21 0.15 -5.27 1.33
C GLN A 21 1.14 -4.09 1.23
N GLY A 22 0.66 -2.92 0.80
CA GLY A 22 1.48 -1.71 0.73
C GLY A 22 2.01 -1.29 2.10
N PHE A 23 1.14 -1.27 3.12
CA PHE A 23 1.55 -0.97 4.50
C PHE A 23 2.52 -2.00 5.08
N GLY A 24 2.34 -3.28 4.77
CA GLY A 24 3.25 -4.35 5.15
C GLY A 24 4.64 -4.12 4.56
N TRP A 25 4.70 -3.87 3.24
CA TRP A 25 5.94 -3.59 2.51
C TRP A 25 6.64 -2.32 3.03
N ALA A 26 5.89 -1.26 3.31
CA ALA A 26 6.44 -0.02 3.89
C ALA A 26 7.17 -0.27 5.21
N LYS A 27 6.60 -1.14 6.06
CA LYS A 27 7.14 -1.45 7.37
C LYS A 27 8.38 -2.34 7.29
N THR A 28 8.40 -3.29 6.36
CA THR A 28 9.49 -4.28 6.23
C THR A 28 10.63 -3.80 5.35
N VAL A 29 10.33 -3.24 4.18
CA VAL A 29 11.31 -2.78 3.18
C VAL A 29 11.55 -1.28 3.28
N GLY A 30 10.47 -0.50 3.39
CA GLY A 30 10.54 0.98 3.47
C GLY A 30 10.99 1.55 4.82
N ARG A 31 11.32 0.68 5.80
CA ARG A 31 11.74 1.05 7.17
C ARG A 31 10.74 1.93 7.95
N MET A 32 9.47 1.99 7.54
CA MET A 32 8.45 2.77 8.25
C MET A 32 8.10 2.25 9.65
N ARG A 33 8.50 1.01 9.99
CA ARG A 33 8.39 0.47 11.36
C ARG A 33 9.28 1.22 12.36
N GLN A 34 10.45 1.69 11.91
CA GLN A 34 11.46 2.40 12.71
C GLN A 34 12.07 3.50 11.84
N VAL A 35 11.29 4.55 11.61
CA VAL A 35 11.69 5.67 10.76
C VAL A 35 12.87 6.43 11.39
N MET A 36 13.85 6.81 10.57
CA MET A 36 15.09 7.42 11.04
C MET A 36 15.06 8.96 11.10
N VAL A 37 13.93 9.58 10.75
CA VAL A 37 13.74 11.04 10.80
C VAL A 37 12.88 11.42 12.00
N ARG A 38 13.06 12.65 12.49
CA ARG A 38 12.27 13.23 13.59
C ARG A 38 11.36 14.34 13.08
N GLY A 39 10.15 14.43 13.63
CA GLY A 39 9.13 15.41 13.27
C GLY A 39 8.14 14.88 12.22
N LEU A 40 6.85 15.22 12.39
CA LEU A 40 5.76 14.69 11.56
C LEU A 40 5.92 15.04 10.08
N GLU A 41 6.36 16.26 9.78
CA GLU A 41 6.59 16.72 8.39
C GLU A 41 7.59 15.82 7.63
N ARG A 42 8.72 15.50 8.27
CA ARG A 42 9.74 14.64 7.65
C ARG A 42 9.26 13.19 7.52
N VAL A 43 8.49 12.71 8.50
CA VAL A 43 7.89 11.37 8.45
C VAL A 43 6.88 11.28 7.32
N ASP A 44 6.06 12.32 7.12
CA ASP A 44 5.09 12.38 6.03
C ASP A 44 5.75 12.32 4.65
N GLN A 45 6.80 13.13 4.44
CA GLN A 45 7.60 13.08 3.21
C GLN A 45 8.21 11.69 2.96
N MET A 46 8.78 11.06 4.00
CA MET A 46 9.33 9.70 3.91
C MET A 46 8.25 8.66 3.60
N PHE A 47 7.05 8.82 4.17
CA PHE A 47 5.92 7.92 3.93
C PHE A 47 5.46 8.01 2.46
N VAL A 48 5.25 9.21 1.94
CA VAL A 48 4.86 9.44 0.54
C VAL A 48 5.90 8.85 -0.41
N LEU A 49 7.19 9.11 -0.18
CA LEU A 49 8.27 8.56 -1.00
C LEU A 49 8.27 7.02 -0.97
N THR A 50 8.07 6.43 0.20
CA THR A 50 8.00 4.97 0.38
C THR A 50 6.80 4.37 -0.37
N MET A 51 5.64 5.02 -0.34
CA MET A 51 4.45 4.58 -1.07
C MET A 51 4.61 4.70 -2.59
N ALA A 52 5.28 5.76 -3.06
CA ALA A 52 5.65 5.89 -4.46
C ALA A 52 6.56 4.73 -4.91
N ALA A 53 7.58 4.38 -4.12
CA ALA A 53 8.47 3.26 -4.41
C ALA A 53 7.73 1.90 -4.42
N TYR A 54 6.78 1.69 -3.51
CA TYR A 54 5.92 0.51 -3.54
C TYR A 54 5.09 0.44 -4.82
N ASN A 55 4.48 1.55 -5.23
CA ASN A 55 3.69 1.62 -6.47
C ASN A 55 4.53 1.26 -7.70
N LEU A 56 5.75 1.79 -7.82
CA LEU A 56 6.69 1.43 -8.90
C LEU A 56 7.01 -0.06 -8.90
N THR A 57 7.32 -0.63 -7.73
CA THR A 57 7.61 -2.06 -7.58
C THR A 57 6.42 -2.92 -7.99
N ARG A 58 5.20 -2.52 -7.61
CA ARG A 58 3.96 -3.20 -8.00
C ARG A 58 3.70 -3.10 -9.51
N MET A 59 4.01 -1.97 -10.15
CA MET A 59 3.81 -1.82 -11.60
C MET A 59 4.71 -2.75 -12.42
N ARG A 60 5.88 -3.15 -11.89
CA ARG A 60 6.75 -4.13 -12.55
C ARG A 60 6.02 -5.44 -12.88
N THR A 61 5.24 -5.97 -11.95
CA THR A 61 4.50 -7.22 -12.17
C THR A 61 3.32 -7.03 -13.11
N LEU A 62 2.67 -5.86 -13.09
CA LEU A 62 1.60 -5.52 -14.04
C LEU A 62 2.12 -5.44 -15.49
N GLY A 63 3.30 -4.87 -15.70
CA GLY A 63 3.94 -4.84 -17.02
C GLY A 63 4.23 -6.24 -17.55
N GLN A 64 4.65 -7.17 -16.68
CA GLN A 64 4.87 -8.57 -17.05
C GLN A 64 3.57 -9.29 -17.41
N ILE A 65 2.48 -9.06 -16.64
CA ILE A 65 1.15 -9.62 -16.96
C ILE A 65 0.70 -9.15 -18.35
N ARG A 66 0.93 -7.87 -18.69
CA ARG A 66 0.58 -7.34 -20.01
C ARG A 66 1.33 -8.04 -21.15
N LEU A 67 2.62 -8.34 -20.96
CA LEU A 67 3.42 -9.06 -21.96
C LEU A 67 3.00 -10.52 -22.12
N GLN A 68 2.49 -11.17 -21.08
CA GLN A 68 1.99 -12.55 -21.14
C GLN A 68 0.63 -12.68 -21.82
N ALA A 69 -0.15 -11.59 -21.85
CA ALA A 69 -1.48 -11.55 -22.47
C ALA A 69 -1.44 -11.14 -23.96
N GLN A 70 -0.26 -10.83 -24.51
CA GLN A 70 -0.02 -10.55 -25.92
C GLN A 70 0.57 -11.78 -26.61
#